data_AF-A0A1H9R2X8-F1
#
_entry.id   AF-A0A1H9R2X8-F1
#
_cell.length_a   1.000
_cell.length_b   1.000
_cell.length_c   1.000
_cell.angle_alpha   90.00
_cell.angle_beta   90.00
_cell.angle_gamma   90.00
#
_symmetry.space_group_name_H-M   'P 1'
#
loop_
_entity.id
_entity.type
_entity.pdbx_description
1 polymer ?
#
loop_
_entity_poly.entity_id
_entity_poly.type
_entity_poly.pdbx_seq_one_letter_code
_entity_poly.pdbx_strand_id
1 'polypeptide(L)' 'MKRFFLLIQILAILAPVTVFFGYILMDEGDQFTAEHYMITGLSALPFGIAMLVKLLMSGVDNKSD' A
#
# COMPACT_ATOMS: atom_id res chain seq x y z
N MET A 1 -6.80 7.06 -17.27
CA MET A 1 -5.61 7.10 -16.38
C MET A 1 -5.90 7.56 -14.95
N LYS A 2 -6.43 8.77 -14.70
CA LYS A 2 -6.60 9.32 -13.33
C LYS A 2 -7.46 8.44 -12.39
N ARG A 3 -8.57 7.90 -12.87
CA ARG A 3 -9.45 6.97 -12.11
C ARG A 3 -8.81 5.61 -11.83
N PHE A 4 -8.01 5.10 -12.77
CA PHE A 4 -7.29 3.83 -12.62
C PHE A 4 -6.17 3.93 -11.58
N PHE A 5 -5.44 5.05 -11.57
CA PHE A 5 -4.43 5.32 -10.54
C PHE A 5 -5.05 5.43 -9.14
N LEU A 6 -6.23 6.05 -9.04
CA LEU A 6 -6.99 6.14 -7.80
C LEU A 6 -7.52 4.76 -7.34
N LEU A 7 -7.92 3.91 -8.27
CA LEU A 7 -8.26 2.52 -7.98
C LEU A 7 -7.06 1.75 -7.41
N ILE A 8 -5.87 1.90 -8.01
CA ILE A 8 -4.65 1.26 -7.50
C ILE A 8 -4.31 1.76 -6.09
N GLN A 9 -4.44 3.07 -5.83
CA GLN A 9 -4.29 3.65 -4.50
C GLN A 9 -5.21 3.00 -3.47
N ILE A 10 -6.51 2.89 -3.81
CA ILE A 10 -7.50 2.28 -2.93
C ILE A 10 -7.12 0.82 -2.66
N LEU A 11 -6.85 0.05 -3.70
CA LEU A 11 -6.52 -1.38 -3.57
C LEU A 11 -5.24 -1.61 -2.74
N ALA A 12 -4.22 -0.76 -2.90
CA ALA A 12 -2.98 -0.85 -2.17
C ALA A 12 -3.13 -0.55 -0.66
N ILE A 13 -4.14 0.21 -0.27
CA ILE A 13 -4.50 0.46 1.15
C ILE A 13 -5.44 -0.63 1.66
N LEU A 14 -6.42 -1.04 0.86
CA LEU A 14 -7.45 -2.00 1.25
C LEU A 14 -6.86 -3.39 1.50
N ALA A 15 -5.94 -3.86 0.65
CA ALA A 15 -5.31 -5.16 0.81
C ALA A 15 -4.64 -5.35 2.18
N PRO A 16 -3.70 -4.50 2.63
CA PRO A 16 -3.06 -4.68 3.92
C PRO A 16 -4.01 -4.53 5.11
N VAL A 17 -5.00 -3.63 5.02
CA VAL A 17 -6.02 -3.46 6.08
C VAL A 17 -6.89 -4.72 6.19
N THR A 18 -7.30 -5.32 5.06
CA THR A 18 -8.13 -6.51 5.05
C THR A 18 -7.38 -7.73 5.56
N VAL A 19 -6.10 -7.87 5.16
CA VAL A 19 -5.23 -8.92 5.71
C VAL A 19 -5.07 -8.71 7.21
N PHE A 20 -4.88 -7.47 7.66
CA PHE A 20 -4.73 -7.17 9.08
C PHE A 20 -5.95 -7.60 9.92
N PHE A 21 -7.15 -7.21 9.51
CA PHE A 21 -8.38 -7.63 10.20
C PHE A 21 -8.66 -9.13 10.05
N GLY A 22 -8.34 -9.74 8.91
CA GLY A 22 -8.46 -11.17 8.71
C GLY A 22 -7.63 -11.95 9.73
N TYR A 23 -6.39 -11.54 9.98
CA TYR A 23 -5.53 -12.19 10.97
C TYR A 23 -5.95 -11.90 12.41
N ILE A 24 -6.30 -10.66 12.78
CA ILE A 24 -6.82 -10.37 14.13
C ILE A 24 -8.07 -11.19 14.45
N LEU A 25 -8.97 -11.37 13.49
CA LEU A 25 -10.20 -12.14 13.67
C LEU A 25 -9.97 -13.66 13.66
N MET A 26 -8.86 -14.11 13.06
CA MET A 26 -8.46 -15.52 13.05
C MET A 26 -7.57 -15.90 14.24
N ASP A 27 -7.04 -14.92 14.99
CA ASP A 27 -6.02 -15.13 16.01
C ASP A 27 -6.60 -15.23 17.43
N GLU A 28 -6.91 -16.47 17.80
CA GLU A 28 -6.50 -16.98 19.10
C GLU A 28 -5.51 -18.15 18.88
N GLY A 29 -4.29 -17.89 18.37
CA GLY A 29 -3.18 -18.84 18.47
C GLY A 29 -2.26 -19.07 17.26
N ASP A 30 -2.22 -18.20 16.23
CA ASP A 30 -1.30 -18.40 15.10
C ASP A 30 0.12 -17.89 15.39
N GLN A 31 1.09 -18.81 15.41
CA GLN A 31 2.51 -18.55 15.66
C GLN A 31 3.15 -17.66 14.58
N PHE A 32 2.60 -17.61 13.36
CA PHE A 32 3.19 -16.88 12.22
C PHE A 32 2.59 -15.48 12.01
N THR A 33 1.84 -14.97 12.97
CA THR A 33 1.15 -13.68 12.89
C THR A 33 2.12 -12.52 12.55
N ALA A 34 3.34 -12.53 13.09
CA ALA A 34 4.33 -11.49 12.84
C ALA A 34 4.86 -11.50 11.40
N GLU A 35 5.17 -12.67 10.84
CA GLU A 35 5.67 -12.84 9.48
C GLU A 35 4.60 -12.43 8.45
N HIS A 36 3.33 -12.76 8.70
CA HIS A 36 2.24 -12.35 7.83
C HIS A 36 2.04 -10.83 7.84
N TYR A 37 2.11 -10.16 8.99
CA TYR A 37 2.09 -8.70 9.04
C TYR A 37 3.28 -8.07 8.33
N MET A 38 4.47 -8.67 8.48
CA MET A 38 5.68 -8.20 7.81
C MET A 38 5.54 -8.29 6.28
N ILE A 39 5.13 -9.46 5.75
CA ILE A 39 4.92 -9.65 4.30
C ILE A 39 3.84 -8.71 3.79
N THR A 40 2.76 -8.52 4.55
CA THR A 40 1.67 -7.61 4.22
C THR A 40 2.14 -6.17 4.12
N GLY A 41 2.91 -5.68 5.10
CA GLY A 41 3.51 -4.34 5.07
C GLY A 41 4.51 -4.17 3.92
N LEU A 42 5.37 -5.18 3.70
CA LEU A 42 6.33 -5.18 2.61
C LEU A 42 5.65 -5.19 1.23
N SER A 43 4.48 -5.83 1.09
CA SER A 43 3.72 -5.84 -0.17
C SER A 43 3.21 -4.46 -0.59
N ALA A 44 3.06 -3.53 0.37
CA ALA A 44 2.62 -2.16 0.11
C ALA A 44 3.79 -1.22 -0.30
N LEU A 45 5.05 -1.62 -0.07
CA LEU A 45 6.23 -0.79 -0.36
C LEU A 45 6.35 -0.36 -1.83
N PRO A 46 6.19 -1.24 -2.84
CA PRO A 46 6.30 -0.82 -4.25
C PRO A 46 5.32 0.29 -4.60
N PHE A 47 4.11 0.23 -4.04
CA PHE A 47 3.08 1.24 -4.23
C PHE A 47 3.45 2.56 -3.55
N GLY A 48 3.93 2.50 -2.29
CA GLY A 48 4.42 3.68 -1.56
C GLY A 48 5.58 4.37 -2.28
N ILE A 49 6.55 3.60 -2.79
CA ILE A 49 7.69 4.11 -3.57
C ILE A 49 7.20 4.80 -4.86
N ALA A 50 6.28 4.18 -5.60
CA ALA A 50 5.73 4.79 -6.82
C ALA A 50 5.02 6.14 -6.53
N MET A 51 4.31 6.22 -5.40
CA MET A 51 3.69 7.47 -4.94
C MET A 51 4.71 8.53 -4.55
N LEU A 52 5.78 8.16 -3.85
CA LEU A 52 6.88 9.07 -3.49
C LEU A 52 7.60 9.59 -4.73
N VAL A 53 7.92 8.71 -5.69
CA VAL A 53 8.53 9.12 -6.97
C VAL A 53 7.62 10.11 -7.69
N LYS A 54 6.31 9.81 -7.79
CA LYS A 54 5.34 10.73 -8.38
C LYS A 54 5.29 12.09 -7.66
N LEU A 55 5.32 12.09 -6.33
CA LEU A 55 5.34 13.32 -5.53
C LEU A 55 6.60 14.14 -5.83
N LEU A 56 7.77 13.50 -5.85
CA LEU A 56 9.05 14.15 -6.15
C LEU A 56 9.08 14.73 -7.58
N MET A 57 8.50 14.00 -8.55
CA MET A 57 8.41 14.45 -9.94
C MET A 57 7.34 15.52 -10.16
N SER A 58 6.33 15.63 -9.30
CA SER A 58 5.26 16.64 -9.39
C SER A 58 5.78 18.08 -9.30
N GLY A 59 6.97 18.32 -8.75
CA GLY A 59 7.61 19.63 -8.73
C GLY A 59 8.35 19.99 -10.03
N VAL A 60 8.67 19.00 -10.86
CA VAL A 60 9.40 19.17 -12.13
C VAL A 60 8.47 19.69 -13.23
N ASP A 61 7.19 19.28 -13.22
CA ASP A 61 6.21 19.64 -14.26
C ASP A 61 5.62 21.07 -14.09
N ASN A 62 5.85 21.75 -12.96
CA ASN A 62 5.31 23.09 -12.69
C ASN A 62 6.20 24.23 -13.23
N LYS A 63 7.17 23.93 -14.11
CA LYS A 63 8.09 24.92 -14.68
C LYS A 63 8.15 24.80 -16.20
N SER A 64 6.98 24.92 -16.82
CA SER A 64 6.85 25.18 -18.25
C SER A 64 5.56 25.96 -18.49
N ASP A 65 5.58 27.23 -18.09
CA ASP A 65 4.79 28.34 -18.66
C ASP A 65 5.56 29.64 -18.39
#